data_AF-A0A7S0I3N4-F1
#
_entry.id   AF-A0A7S0I3N4-F1
#
_cell.length_a   1.000
_cell.length_b   1.000
_cell.length_c   1.000
_cell.angle_alpha   90.00
_cell.angle_beta   90.00
_cell.angle_gamma   90.00
#
_symmetry.space_group_name_H-M   'P 1'
#
loop_
_entity.id
_entity.type
_entity.pdbx_description
1 polymer ?
#
loop_
_entity_poly.entity_id
_entity_poly.type
_entity_poly.pdbx_seq_one_letter_code
_entity_poly.pdbx_strand_id
1 'polypeptide(L)'
;TIDALFNLFSTCGIIQKIKILYNKRDSALIQFESPDHAENARLTLNSCPLWGRNLVLSTSKHDTVQANRSDIEEEGAKLFGDYSTSNIQRYRGANARNIPSIEPSKLLHISNIPLQVTEDDLKTLFA
;
A
#
# COMPACT_ATOMS: atom_id res chain seq x y z
N THR A 1 7.44 1.59 6.53
CA THR A 1 7.55 0.11 6.60
C THR A 1 6.79 -0.50 5.44
N ILE A 2 6.94 -1.79 5.18
CA ILE A 2 6.16 -2.49 4.13
C ILE A 2 4.65 -2.41 4.42
N ASP A 3 4.23 -2.55 5.68
CA ASP A 3 2.81 -2.50 6.05
C ASP A 3 2.19 -1.13 5.83
N ALA A 4 2.94 -0.06 6.12
CA ALA A 4 2.46 1.30 5.86
C ALA A 4 2.30 1.56 4.35
N LEU A 5 3.21 1.03 3.53
CA LEU A 5 3.07 1.09 2.07
C LEU A 5 1.87 0.25 1.61
N PHE A 6 1.68 -0.95 2.14
CA PHE A 6 0.50 -1.77 1.84
C PHE A 6 -0.80 -1.04 2.18
N ASN A 7 -0.90 -0.47 3.38
CA ASN A 7 -2.09 0.25 3.84
C ASN A 7 -2.44 1.45 2.96
N LEU A 8 -1.43 2.18 2.50
CA LEU A 8 -1.60 3.33 1.62
C LEU A 8 -1.98 2.90 0.19
N PHE A 9 -1.17 2.04 -0.44
CA PHE A 9 -1.34 1.73 -1.86
C PHE A 9 -2.48 0.75 -2.14
N SER A 10 -2.92 -0.03 -1.14
CA SER A 10 -4.06 -0.95 -1.28
C SER A 10 -5.39 -0.23 -1.49
N THR A 11 -5.44 1.10 -1.32
CA THR A 11 -6.60 1.92 -1.66
C THR A 11 -6.78 2.06 -3.17
N CYS A 12 -5.69 1.96 -3.94
CA CYS A 12 -5.67 2.21 -5.37
C CYS A 12 -5.70 0.92 -6.20
N GLY A 13 -5.49 -0.24 -5.58
CA GLY A 13 -5.32 -1.47 -6.32
C GLY A 13 -5.03 -2.70 -5.46
N ILE A 14 -5.10 -3.86 -6.11
CA ILE A 14 -4.63 -5.13 -5.53
C ILE A 14 -3.12 -5.19 -5.66
N ILE A 15 -2.42 -5.34 -4.53
CA ILE A 15 -0.96 -5.36 -4.47
C ILE A 15 -0.47 -6.79 -4.47
N GLN A 16 0.45 -7.13 -5.37
CA GLN A 16 1.10 -8.43 -5.41
C GLN A 16 2.33 -8.44 -4.49
N LYS A 17 3.23 -7.47 -4.64
CA LYS A 17 4.52 -7.46 -3.93
C LYS A 17 4.98 -6.05 -3.61
N ILE A 18 5.66 -5.88 -2.49
CA ILE A 18 6.32 -4.63 -2.09
C ILE A 18 7.77 -4.94 -1.79
N LYS A 19 8.68 -4.08 -2.27
CA LYS A 19 10.11 -4.15 -1.98
C LYS A 19 10.70 -2.77 -1.70
N ILE A 20 11.10 -2.52 -0.46
CA ILE A 20 11.91 -1.36 -0.10
C ILE A 20 13.35 -1.62 -0.55
N LEU A 21 13.96 -0.68 -1.26
CA LEU A 21 15.31 -0.88 -1.79
C LEU A 21 16.35 -0.82 -0.66
N TYR A 22 17.18 -1.86 -0.56
CA TYR A 22 18.18 -1.97 0.52
C TYR A 22 19.16 -0.79 0.53
N ASN A 23 19.73 -0.45 -0.64
CA ASN A 23 20.69 0.65 -0.82
C ASN A 23 20.04 2.03 -0.92
N LYS A 24 18.71 2.10 -1.00
CA LYS A 24 17.95 3.34 -1.19
C LYS A 24 16.64 3.27 -0.41
N ARG A 25 16.76 3.34 0.93
CA ARG A 25 15.67 3.10 1.89
C ARG A 25 14.51 4.10 1.83
N ASP A 26 14.66 5.20 1.08
CA ASP A 26 13.61 6.16 0.79
C ASP A 26 12.79 5.80 -0.46
N SER A 27 13.13 4.68 -1.13
CA SER A 27 12.50 4.23 -2.37
C SER A 27 12.00 2.79 -2.22
N ALA A 28 10.87 2.50 -2.86
CA ALA A 28 10.28 1.18 -2.88
C ALA A 28 9.69 0.86 -4.26
N LEU A 29 9.62 -0.43 -4.58
CA LEU A 29 8.89 -0.97 -5.71
C LEU A 29 7.58 -1.56 -5.20
N ILE A 30 6.49 -1.28 -5.90
CA ILE A 30 5.16 -1.80 -5.59
C ILE A 30 4.64 -2.43 -6.87
N GLN A 31 4.45 -3.74 -6.85
CA GLN A 31 3.84 -4.47 -7.94
C GLN A 31 2.35 -4.60 -7.68
N PHE A 32 1.54 -4.01 -8.55
CA PHE A 32 0.10 -4.24 -8.59
C PHE A 32 -0.24 -5.49 -9.41
N GLU A 33 -1.45 -6.01 -9.23
CA GLU A 33 -1.98 -7.10 -10.04
C GLU A 33 -2.23 -6.70 -11.50
N SER A 34 -2.56 -5.43 -11.76
CA SER A 34 -2.81 -4.90 -13.11
C SER A 34 -2.11 -3.54 -13.34
N PRO A 35 -1.81 -3.18 -14.61
CA PRO A 35 -1.30 -1.86 -14.94
C PRO A 35 -2.26 -0.72 -14.59
N ASP A 36 -3.57 -0.95 -14.71
CA ASP A 36 -4.60 0.06 -14.41
C ASP A 36 -4.58 0.44 -12.92
N HIS A 37 -4.35 -0.53 -12.03
CA HIS A 37 -4.17 -0.26 -10.60
C HIS A 37 -2.92 0.57 -10.31
N ALA A 38 -1.82 0.30 -11.02
CA ALA A 38 -0.59 1.06 -10.89
C ALA A 38 -0.78 2.51 -11.38
N GLU A 39 -1.50 2.69 -12.48
CA GLU A 39 -1.80 4.02 -13.01
C GLU A 39 -2.76 4.79 -12.09
N ASN A 40 -3.79 4.15 -11.54
CA ASN A 40 -4.66 4.74 -10.53
C ASN A 40 -3.85 5.23 -9.32
N ALA A 41 -2.94 4.40 -8.80
CA ALA A 41 -2.06 4.80 -7.71
C ALA A 41 -1.18 6.00 -8.07
N ARG A 42 -0.64 6.04 -9.29
CA ARG A 42 0.17 7.16 -9.77
C ARG A 42 -0.64 8.45 -9.89
N LEU A 43 -1.87 8.38 -10.38
CA LEU A 43 -2.74 9.55 -10.53
C LEU A 43 -3.20 10.10 -9.19
N THR A 44 -3.58 9.22 -8.26
CA THR A 44 -4.17 9.60 -6.96
C THR A 44 -3.14 9.99 -5.91
N LEU A 45 -1.97 9.33 -5.87
CA LEU A 45 -1.02 9.47 -4.75
C LEU A 45 0.26 10.24 -5.09
N ASN A 46 0.50 10.54 -6.37
CA ASN A 46 1.71 11.26 -6.75
C ASN A 46 1.66 12.71 -6.24
N SER A 47 2.78 13.19 -5.71
CA SER A 47 2.92 14.49 -5.04
C SER A 47 2.14 14.64 -3.73
N CYS A 48 1.47 13.59 -3.24
CA CYS A 48 0.81 13.65 -1.93
C CYS A 48 1.83 13.71 -0.79
N PRO A 49 1.59 14.54 0.24
CA PRO A 49 2.47 14.61 1.40
C PRO A 49 2.33 13.35 2.26
N LEU A 50 3.46 12.72 2.57
CA LEU A 50 3.58 11.59 3.51
C LEU A 50 4.81 11.79 4.39
N TRP A 51 4.60 11.81 5.70
CA TRP A 51 5.68 11.96 6.71
C TRP A 51 6.65 13.13 6.43
N GLY A 52 6.10 14.29 6.02
CA GLY A 52 6.88 15.50 5.78
C GLY A 52 7.58 15.58 4.42
N ARG A 53 7.34 14.62 3.50
CA ARG A 53 7.84 14.66 2.12
C ARG A 53 6.72 14.37 1.14
N ASN A 54 6.83 14.90 -0.08
CA ASN A 54 5.89 14.53 -1.14
C ASN A 54 6.33 13.21 -1.78
N LEU A 55 5.37 12.31 -1.98
CA LEU A 55 5.58 11.08 -2.73
C LEU A 55 5.92 11.40 -4.19
N VAL A 56 6.91 10.68 -4.72
CA VAL A 56 7.26 10.74 -6.14
C VAL A 56 7.04 9.36 -6.72
N LEU A 57 6.01 9.24 -7.58
CA LEU A 57 5.62 7.98 -8.20
C LEU A 57 5.94 8.01 -9.68
N SER A 58 6.62 6.96 -10.14
CA SER A 58 6.95 6.74 -11.54
C SER A 58 6.74 5.26 -11.88
N THR A 59 6.48 4.98 -13.15
CA THR A 59 6.46 3.60 -13.63
C THR A 59 7.85 2.96 -13.50
N SER A 60 7.86 1.71 -13.02
CA SER A 60 9.08 0.92 -12.91
C SER A 60 9.56 0.48 -14.30
N LYS A 61 10.86 0.32 -14.47
CA LYS A 61 11.45 -0.35 -15.65
C LYS A 61 11.42 -1.88 -15.54
N HIS A 62 11.07 -2.40 -14.36
CA HIS A 62 10.96 -3.82 -14.10
C HIS A 62 9.49 -4.24 -14.11
N ASP A 63 9.16 -5.25 -14.91
CA ASP A 63 7.80 -5.78 -15.01
C ASP A 63 7.34 -6.51 -13.74
N THR A 64 8.30 -7.10 -13.01
CA THR A 64 8.01 -7.83 -11.76
C THR A 64 8.98 -7.45 -10.66
N VAL A 65 8.47 -7.46 -9.42
CA VAL A 65 9.29 -7.31 -8.22
C VAL A 65 9.79 -8.68 -7.80
N GLN A 66 11.11 -8.85 -7.83
CA GLN A 66 11.80 -10.09 -7.49
C GLN A 66 12.36 -10.01 -6.07
N ALA A 67 12.20 -11.10 -5.31
CA ALA A 67 12.91 -11.33 -4.06
C ALA A 67 14.33 -11.79 -4.36
N ASN A 68 15.31 -11.19 -3.72
CA ASN A 68 16.70 -11.62 -3.71
C ASN A 68 16.96 -12.47 -2.46
N ARG A 69 18.05 -13.25 -2.44
CA ARG A 69 18.44 -14.04 -1.25
C ARG A 69 18.50 -13.21 0.03
N SER A 70 19.04 -12.00 -0.07
CA SER A 70 19.13 -11.03 1.04
C SER A 70 17.77 -10.55 1.54
N ASP A 71 16.71 -10.62 0.73
CA ASP A 71 15.34 -10.21 1.13
C ASP A 71 14.62 -11.32 1.91
N ILE A 72 15.13 -12.55 1.87
CA ILE A 72 14.57 -13.73 2.54
C ILE A 72 15.23 -13.93 3.92
N GLU A 73 16.42 -13.38 4.12
CA GLU A 73 17.13 -13.37 5.40
C GLU A 73 16.44 -12.42 6.41
N GLU A 74 16.64 -12.66 7.72
CA GLU A 74 15.84 -12.07 8.82
C GLU A 74 15.80 -10.52 8.82
N GLU A 75 16.88 -9.87 8.39
CA GLU A 75 16.92 -8.40 8.22
C GLU A 75 16.18 -7.91 6.96
N GLY A 76 16.20 -8.69 5.88
CA GLY A 76 15.57 -8.38 4.60
C GLY A 76 14.08 -8.69 4.55
N ALA A 77 13.60 -9.60 5.39
CA ALA A 77 12.19 -9.94 5.54
C ALA A 77 11.31 -8.71 5.90
N LYS A 78 11.91 -7.65 6.47
CA LYS A 78 11.23 -6.38 6.76
C LYS A 78 11.12 -5.44 5.55
N LEU A 79 11.80 -5.75 4.45
CA LEU A 79 11.89 -4.93 3.24
C LEU A 79 11.14 -5.52 2.07
N PHE A 80 10.82 -6.80 2.11
CA PHE A 80 10.06 -7.49 1.08
C PHE A 80 8.78 -8.08 1.67
N GLY A 81 7.65 -7.85 0.99
CA GLY A 81 6.37 -8.47 1.33
C GLY A 81 5.71 -9.03 0.08
N ASP A 82 5.34 -10.31 0.12
CA ASP A 82 4.51 -10.96 -0.90
C ASP A 82 3.05 -11.02 -0.40
N TYR A 83 2.17 -10.33 -1.10
CA TYR A 83 0.75 -10.19 -0.78
C TYR A 83 -0.15 -10.90 -1.80
N SER A 84 0.42 -11.63 -2.76
CA SER A 84 -0.33 -12.31 -3.84
C SER A 84 -1.44 -13.23 -3.33
N THR A 85 -1.24 -13.88 -2.19
CA THR A 85 -2.21 -14.78 -1.54
C THR A 85 -2.81 -14.19 -0.26
N SER A 86 -2.47 -12.95 0.09
CA SER A 86 -2.73 -12.37 1.40
C SER A 86 -4.19 -12.03 1.63
N ASN A 87 -4.75 -12.46 2.77
CA ASN A 87 -6.17 -12.28 3.11
C ASN A 87 -6.57 -10.84 3.49
N ILE A 88 -5.61 -9.94 3.62
CA ILE A 88 -5.85 -8.52 3.96
C ILE A 88 -6.04 -7.62 2.72
N GLN A 89 -6.13 -8.19 1.52
CA GLN A 89 -6.44 -7.44 0.30
C GLN A 89 -7.81 -6.77 0.43
N ARG A 90 -7.87 -5.46 0.14
CA ARG A 90 -9.10 -4.68 0.20
C ARG A 90 -10.10 -5.08 -0.88
N TYR A 91 -9.61 -5.47 -2.06
CA TYR A 91 -10.42 -5.84 -3.21
C TYR A 91 -10.17 -7.31 -3.58
N ARG A 92 -11.25 -8.09 -3.66
CA ARG A 92 -11.23 -9.51 -4.07
C ARG A 92 -12.51 -9.85 -4.85
N GLY A 93 -12.43 -10.85 -5.72
CA GLY A 93 -13.58 -11.36 -6.47
C GLY A 93 -14.25 -10.28 -7.33
N ALA A 94 -15.57 -10.14 -7.23
CA ALA A 94 -16.33 -9.16 -8.01
C ALA A 94 -15.90 -7.70 -7.76
N ASN A 95 -15.41 -7.39 -6.54
CA ASN A 95 -14.99 -6.04 -6.16
C ASN A 95 -13.60 -5.65 -6.73
N ALA A 96 -12.85 -6.62 -7.27
CA ALA A 96 -11.57 -6.36 -7.93
C ALA A 96 -11.71 -5.58 -9.25
N ARG A 97 -12.91 -5.58 -9.86
CA ARG A 97 -13.17 -4.93 -11.15
C ARG A 97 -13.47 -3.43 -11.04
N ASN A 98 -13.85 -2.95 -9.85
CA ASN A 98 -14.31 -1.59 -9.63
C ASN A 98 -13.62 -0.97 -8.41
N ILE A 99 -12.30 -0.76 -8.54
CA ILE A 99 -11.51 -0.10 -7.50
C ILE A 99 -11.70 1.42 -7.64
N PRO A 100 -12.28 2.10 -6.63
CA PRO A 100 -12.55 3.53 -6.73
C PRO A 100 -11.24 4.33 -6.68
N SER A 101 -11.19 5.40 -7.46
CA SER A 101 -10.15 6.43 -7.35
C SER A 101 -10.61 7.46 -6.30
N ILE A 102 -10.20 7.27 -5.05
CA ILE A 102 -10.55 8.15 -3.94
C ILE A 102 -9.38 9.07 -3.67
N GLU A 103 -9.58 10.37 -3.90
CA GLU A 103 -8.59 11.39 -3.61
C GLU A 103 -8.30 11.49 -2.09
N PRO A 104 -7.04 11.65 -1.68
CA PRO A 104 -6.69 11.85 -0.28
C PRO A 104 -7.41 13.06 0.33
N SER A 105 -8.03 12.85 1.49
CA SER A 105 -8.85 13.85 2.18
C SER A 105 -8.60 13.83 3.68
N LYS A 106 -8.98 14.93 4.35
CA LYS A 106 -8.99 15.04 5.82
C LYS A 106 -10.16 14.25 6.45
N LEU A 107 -11.12 13.80 5.65
CA LEU A 107 -12.25 12.99 6.10
C LEU A 107 -11.99 11.51 5.82
N LEU A 108 -12.00 10.69 6.86
CA LEU A 108 -11.85 9.24 6.76
C LEU A 108 -13.19 8.53 6.98
N HIS A 109 -13.52 7.60 6.07
CA HIS A 109 -14.58 6.62 6.30
C HIS A 109 -13.98 5.38 6.96
N ILE A 110 -14.49 5.02 8.14
CA ILE A 110 -14.03 3.87 8.91
C ILE A 110 -15.18 2.86 8.98
N SER A 111 -14.88 1.60 8.70
CA SER A 111 -15.83 0.49 8.71
C SER A 111 -15.25 -0.70 9.46
N ASN A 112 -16.09 -1.72 9.68
CA ASN A 112 -15.70 -2.93 10.43
C ASN A 112 -15.29 -2.62 11.89
N ILE A 113 -15.99 -1.66 12.50
CA ILE A 113 -15.79 -1.27 13.89
C ILE A 113 -16.51 -2.31 14.79
N PRO A 114 -15.80 -2.97 15.71
CA PRO A 114 -16.42 -3.88 16.66
C PRO A 114 -17.44 -3.17 17.57
N LEU A 115 -18.51 -3.86 17.97
CA LEU A 115 -19.62 -3.26 18.75
C LEU A 115 -19.20 -2.68 20.11
N GLN A 116 -18.08 -3.16 20.67
CA GLN A 116 -17.54 -2.70 21.94
C GLN A 116 -16.71 -1.41 21.85
N VAL A 117 -16.33 -0.98 20.64
CA VAL A 117 -15.49 0.21 20.44
C VAL A 117 -16.36 1.46 20.53
N THR A 118 -15.95 2.39 21.39
CA THR A 118 -16.66 3.66 21.61
C THR A 118 -16.06 4.79 20.78
N GLU A 119 -16.77 5.92 20.72
CA GLU A 119 -16.26 7.13 20.08
C GLU A 119 -14.97 7.63 20.75
N ASP A 120 -14.85 7.52 22.07
CA ASP A 120 -13.67 7.96 22.81
C ASP A 120 -12.45 7.09 22.53
N ASP A 121 -12.65 5.78 22.32
CA ASP A 121 -11.58 4.88 21.86
C ASP A 121 -11.07 5.30 20.47
N LEU A 122 -11.98 5.65 19.55
CA LEU A 122 -11.61 6.14 18.21
C LEU A 122 -10.92 7.50 18.28
N LYS A 123 -11.40 8.44 19.09
CA LYS A 123 -10.71 9.72 19.30
C LYS A 123 -9.30 9.52 19.84
N THR A 124 -9.14 8.62 20.79
CA THR A 124 -7.82 8.28 21.36
C THR A 124 -6.91 7.64 20.31
N LEU A 125 -7.45 6.83 19.40
CA LEU A 125 -6.68 6.20 18.33
C LEU A 125 -6.16 7.21 17.29
N PHE A 126 -6.90 8.28 17.01
CA PHE A 126 -6.57 9.29 16.00
C PHE A 126 -6.01 10.61 16.58
N ALA A 127 -5.89 10.71 17.90
CA ALA A 127 -5.27 11.84 18.61
C ALA A 127 -3.76 11.89 18.36
#